data_AF-A0A163HJ32-F1
#
_entry.id   AF-A0A163HJ32-F1
#
_cell.length_a   1.000
_cell.length_b   1.000
_cell.length_c   1.000
_cell.angle_alpha   90.00
_cell.angle_beta   90.00
_cell.angle_gamma   90.00
#
_symmetry.space_group_name_H-M   'P 1'
#
loop_
_entity.id
_entity.type
_entity.pdbx_description
1 polymer ?
#
loop_
_entity_poly.entity_id
_entity_poly.type
_entity_poly.pdbx_seq_one_letter_code
_entity_poly.pdbx_strand_id
1 'polypeptide(L)'
;MSRVPWLDGELEYRSFGTPGAPRAVVVLRTGDVSTIDPDTRVTSGFDVRIVAVGLDAPELEDPPAFGGQTPAGLTLDALRGLLEREVPGTSVGLVGERSAGPIAIHLAAVMGSMVDRLAIVGVESPSDPLSRDLHTPLLDDVVADTLIVVGGDGPAGVHDGEWYARRIREARLEVIDGDDLDTINGHVTLSAVWGSVLAHVAPGAERR
;
A
#
# COMPACT_ATOMS: atom_id res chain seq x y z
N MET A 1 13.17 3.38 15.50
CA MET A 1 12.84 2.19 14.70
C MET A 1 12.26 1.20 15.68
N SER A 2 11.03 0.75 15.44
CA SER A 2 10.35 -0.20 16.31
C SER A 2 10.27 -1.54 15.61
N ARG A 3 10.43 -2.62 16.37
CA ARG A 3 10.38 -3.99 15.89
C ARG A 3 9.29 -4.70 16.67
N VAL A 4 8.48 -5.49 15.97
CA VAL A 4 7.50 -6.37 16.60
C VAL A 4 7.92 -7.79 16.29
N PRO A 5 8.17 -8.63 17.31
CA PRO A 5 8.53 -10.03 17.08
C PRO A 5 7.34 -10.80 16.49
N TRP A 6 7.59 -11.67 15.51
CA TRP A 6 6.72 -12.82 15.22
C TRP A 6 7.56 -14.06 14.91
N LEU A 7 6.85 -15.16 14.75
CA LEU A 7 7.29 -16.55 14.88
C LEU A 7 8.56 -16.98 14.16
N ASP A 8 9.11 -16.22 13.19
CA ASP A 8 10.48 -16.40 12.66
C ASP A 8 11.09 -15.08 12.07
N GLY A 9 10.61 -13.87 12.46
CA GLY A 9 11.03 -12.58 11.88
C GLY A 9 10.67 -11.30 12.67
N GLU A 10 11.06 -10.10 12.20
CA GLU A 10 10.77 -8.77 12.79
C GLU A 10 10.26 -7.75 11.75
N LEU A 11 9.15 -7.06 12.04
CA LEU A 11 8.37 -6.25 11.07
C LEU A 11 8.90 -4.92 11.44
N GLU A 12 9.79 -4.46 10.59
CA GLU A 12 10.34 -3.17 10.78
C GLU A 12 9.25 -2.16 10.49
N TYR A 13 8.94 -1.34 11.48
CA TYR A 13 8.06 -0.22 11.25
C TYR A 13 8.58 1.03 11.93
N ARG A 14 8.17 2.16 11.36
CA ARG A 14 8.46 3.47 11.89
C ARG A 14 7.23 4.33 11.77
N SER A 15 6.93 5.06 12.82
CA SER A 15 5.90 6.09 12.80
C SER A 15 6.52 7.48 12.70
N PHE A 16 5.89 8.35 11.91
CA PHE A 16 6.25 9.75 11.73
C PHE A 16 5.00 10.57 11.39
N GLY A 17 5.18 11.87 11.13
CA GLY A 17 4.08 12.82 11.05
C GLY A 17 3.68 13.33 12.43
N THR A 18 2.40 13.61 12.62
CA THR A 18 1.91 14.39 13.76
C THR A 18 1.41 13.47 14.86
N PRO A 19 2.00 13.54 16.08
CA PRO A 19 1.52 12.77 17.20
C PRO A 19 0.06 13.09 17.52
N GLY A 20 -0.79 12.07 17.62
CA GLY A 20 -2.22 12.24 17.92
C GLY A 20 -3.06 12.77 16.75
N ALA A 21 -2.51 12.82 15.52
CA ALA A 21 -3.28 13.15 14.33
C ALA A 21 -4.55 12.29 14.24
N PRO A 22 -5.69 12.88 13.82
CA PRO A 22 -6.96 12.17 13.71
C PRO A 22 -6.94 11.11 12.60
N ARG A 23 -6.03 11.23 11.62
CA ARG A 23 -5.91 10.33 10.49
C ARG A 23 -4.58 9.58 10.52
N ALA A 24 -4.65 8.26 10.47
CA ALA A 24 -3.48 7.41 10.25
C ALA A 24 -3.39 6.95 8.79
N VAL A 25 -2.15 6.86 8.30
CA VAL A 25 -1.81 6.31 6.98
C VAL A 25 -0.78 5.21 7.15
N VAL A 26 -1.11 3.99 6.76
CA VAL A 26 -0.19 2.85 6.75
C VAL A 26 0.44 2.74 5.37
N VAL A 27 1.77 2.64 5.32
CA VAL A 27 2.53 2.58 4.08
C VAL A 27 3.33 1.28 4.05
N LEU A 28 3.00 0.40 3.11
CA LEU A 28 3.67 -0.89 2.89
C LEU A 28 4.66 -0.77 1.72
N ARG A 29 5.93 -1.08 2.00
CA ARG A 29 7.01 -1.05 1.01
C ARG A 29 8.01 -2.17 1.28
N THR A 30 8.81 -2.49 0.26
CA THR A 30 9.94 -3.41 0.35
C THR A 30 11.27 -2.65 0.23
N GLY A 31 12.35 -3.27 0.72
CA GLY A 31 13.72 -2.75 0.59
C GLY A 31 14.14 -1.68 1.61
N ASP A 32 15.35 -1.17 1.44
CA ASP A 32 16.09 -0.39 2.45
C ASP A 32 15.42 0.95 2.86
N VAL A 33 14.56 1.50 2.01
CA VAL A 33 13.86 2.77 2.24
C VAL A 33 12.42 2.60 2.74
N SER A 34 12.01 1.36 3.01
CA SER A 34 10.62 1.00 3.29
C SER A 34 10.03 1.64 4.55
N THR A 35 10.87 2.03 5.51
CA THR A 35 10.45 2.70 6.76
C THR A 35 10.77 4.20 6.81
N ILE A 36 11.16 4.81 5.69
CA ILE A 36 11.53 6.24 5.57
C ILE A 36 10.41 7.06 4.93
N ASP A 37 10.05 8.22 5.49
CA ASP A 37 9.04 9.12 4.89
C ASP A 37 9.27 9.35 3.38
N PRO A 38 8.28 9.05 2.51
CA PRO A 38 8.42 9.22 1.06
C PRO A 38 8.80 10.64 0.65
N ASP A 39 8.21 11.65 1.28
CA ASP A 39 8.63 13.05 1.14
C ASP A 39 8.19 13.85 2.37
N THR A 40 9.14 14.11 3.27
CA THR A 40 8.92 14.90 4.49
C THR A 40 8.36 16.30 4.24
N ARG A 41 8.69 16.94 3.10
CA ARG A 41 8.20 18.29 2.77
C ARG A 41 6.70 18.23 2.51
N VAL A 42 6.27 17.24 1.74
CA VAL A 42 4.85 17.01 1.46
C VAL A 42 4.13 16.54 2.73
N THR A 43 4.66 15.54 3.45
CA THR A 43 4.07 15.03 4.69
C THR A 43 3.82 16.15 5.71
N SER A 44 4.72 17.13 5.82
CA SER A 44 4.56 18.25 6.76
C SER A 44 3.31 19.10 6.50
N GLY A 45 2.81 19.11 5.26
CA GLY A 45 1.58 19.78 4.85
C GLY A 45 0.30 19.03 5.24
N PHE A 46 0.39 17.85 5.85
CA PHE A 46 -0.76 17.04 6.25
C PHE A 46 -0.76 16.75 7.76
N ASP A 47 -1.92 16.83 8.39
CA ASP A 47 -2.16 16.43 9.78
C ASP A 47 -2.43 14.93 9.88
N VAL A 48 -1.40 14.15 9.55
CA VAL A 48 -1.45 12.67 9.51
C VAL A 48 -0.41 12.05 10.42
N ARG A 49 -0.71 10.86 10.92
CA ARG A 49 0.27 9.93 11.48
C ARG A 49 0.56 8.86 10.45
N ILE A 50 1.80 8.76 10.01
CA ILE A 50 2.22 7.72 9.09
C ILE A 50 2.80 6.55 9.90
N VAL A 51 2.47 5.34 9.49
CA VAL A 51 3.05 4.07 9.96
C VAL A 51 3.65 3.38 8.74
N ALA A 52 4.95 3.59 8.51
CA ALA A 52 5.65 2.93 7.42
C ALA A 52 6.16 1.58 7.86
N VAL A 53 5.88 0.55 7.07
CA VAL A 53 6.16 -0.85 7.35
C VAL A 53 7.03 -1.40 6.24
N GLY A 54 8.18 -1.96 6.62
CA GLY A 54 9.06 -2.72 5.76
C GLY A 54 8.62 -4.18 5.69
N LEU A 55 8.52 -4.68 4.47
CA LEU A 55 8.23 -6.08 4.15
C LEU A 55 9.44 -6.69 3.46
N ASP A 56 9.72 -7.96 3.76
CA ASP A 56 10.76 -8.71 3.06
C ASP A 56 10.15 -9.42 1.84
N ALA A 57 10.78 -9.27 0.67
CA ALA A 57 10.25 -9.80 -0.60
C ALA A 57 9.96 -11.33 -0.59
N PRO A 58 10.79 -12.19 0.04
CA PRO A 58 10.47 -13.62 0.17
C PRO A 58 9.16 -13.91 0.92
N GLU A 59 8.69 -13.00 1.76
CA GLU A 59 7.43 -13.15 2.52
C GLU A 59 6.19 -12.91 1.64
N LEU A 60 6.38 -12.32 0.46
CA LEU A 60 5.32 -11.91 -0.47
C LEU A 60 5.09 -12.90 -1.62
N GLU A 61 6.05 -13.78 -1.91
CA GLU A 61 6.08 -14.56 -3.15
C GLU A 61 5.43 -15.96 -3.09
N ASP A 62 5.15 -16.53 -1.89
CA ASP A 62 4.72 -17.93 -1.79
C ASP A 62 3.20 -18.16 -1.56
N PRO A 63 2.48 -18.78 -2.53
CA PRO A 63 1.12 -19.28 -2.32
C PRO A 63 1.10 -20.53 -1.42
N PRO A 64 -0.06 -20.92 -0.85
CA PRO A 64 -0.12 -22.05 0.07
C PRO A 64 0.27 -23.37 -0.57
N ALA A 65 1.22 -24.08 0.04
CA ALA A 65 1.23 -25.53 -0.03
C ALA A 65 0.00 -26.05 0.72
N PHE A 66 -0.80 -26.90 0.05
CA PHE A 66 -2.04 -27.49 0.55
C PHE A 66 -2.00 -27.82 2.07
N GLY A 67 -2.81 -27.09 2.85
CA GLY A 67 -3.06 -27.37 4.27
C GLY A 67 -2.12 -26.70 5.29
N GLY A 68 -1.16 -25.88 4.86
CA GLY A 68 -0.28 -25.08 5.74
C GLY A 68 -0.59 -23.57 5.71
N GLN A 69 -0.22 -22.86 6.77
CA GLN A 69 -0.27 -21.39 6.82
C GLN A 69 0.85 -20.82 5.94
N THR A 70 0.55 -19.84 5.08
CA THR A 70 1.52 -19.31 4.10
C THR A 70 2.32 -18.15 4.67
N PRO A 71 3.53 -17.88 4.16
CA PRO A 71 4.28 -16.66 4.50
C PRO A 71 3.44 -15.38 4.29
N ALA A 72 2.70 -15.29 3.17
CA ALA A 72 1.82 -14.16 2.90
C ALA A 72 0.65 -14.05 3.90
N GLY A 73 0.05 -15.17 4.30
CA GLY A 73 -1.03 -15.22 5.29
C GLY A 73 -0.56 -14.86 6.69
N LEU A 74 0.65 -15.28 7.07
CA LEU A 74 1.29 -14.86 8.32
C LEU A 74 1.61 -13.37 8.33
N THR A 75 2.13 -12.85 7.22
CA THR A 75 2.41 -11.41 7.05
C THR A 75 1.13 -10.59 7.17
N LEU A 76 0.03 -11.07 6.56
CA LEU A 76 -1.28 -10.45 6.67
C LEU A 76 -1.81 -10.42 8.11
N ASP A 77 -1.71 -11.54 8.84
CA ASP A 77 -2.12 -11.62 10.24
C ASP A 77 -1.29 -10.67 11.13
N ALA A 78 0.02 -10.58 10.88
CA ALA A 78 0.91 -9.69 11.59
C ALA A 78 0.62 -8.21 11.29
N LEU A 79 0.34 -7.86 10.04
CA LEU A 79 -0.11 -6.52 9.63
C LEU A 79 -1.43 -6.16 10.29
N ARG A 80 -2.41 -7.07 10.32
CA ARG A 80 -3.68 -6.87 11.02
C ARG A 80 -3.45 -6.57 12.51
N GLY A 81 -2.63 -7.38 13.19
CA GLY A 81 -2.29 -7.14 14.59
C GLY A 81 -1.51 -5.84 14.84
N LEU A 82 -0.70 -5.39 13.87
CA LEU A 82 -0.04 -4.08 13.91
C LEU A 82 -1.06 -2.95 13.78
N LEU A 83 -1.99 -3.02 12.82
CA LEU A 83 -3.03 -2.01 12.61
C LEU A 83 -3.94 -1.87 13.84
N GLU A 84 -4.42 -3.00 14.38
CA GLU A 84 -5.27 -3.02 15.57
C GLU A 84 -4.59 -2.38 16.79
N ARG A 85 -3.27 -2.53 16.92
CA ARG A 85 -2.47 -1.94 18.01
C ARG A 85 -2.14 -0.47 17.79
N GLU A 86 -1.69 -0.11 16.59
CA GLU A 86 -1.16 1.22 16.33
C GLU A 86 -2.24 2.24 15.98
N VAL A 87 -3.39 1.79 15.47
CA VAL A 87 -4.51 2.65 15.07
C VAL A 87 -5.85 2.12 15.57
N PRO A 88 -6.06 2.05 16.90
CA PRO A 88 -7.26 1.45 17.45
C PRO A 88 -8.52 2.26 17.11
N GLY A 89 -9.53 1.59 16.54
CA GLY A 89 -10.90 2.09 16.45
C GLY A 89 -11.16 3.22 15.43
N THR A 90 -10.23 3.47 14.51
CA THR A 90 -10.39 4.50 13.46
C THR A 90 -10.14 3.88 12.08
N SER A 91 -10.84 4.35 11.05
CA SER A 91 -10.51 3.95 9.67
C SER A 91 -9.16 4.54 9.26
N VAL A 92 -8.43 3.81 8.41
CA VAL A 92 -7.07 4.16 7.99
C VAL A 92 -6.94 4.26 6.49
N GLY A 93 -6.01 5.12 6.06
CA GLY A 93 -5.51 5.10 4.70
C GLY A 93 -4.45 4.03 4.57
N LEU A 94 -4.50 3.21 3.52
CA LEU A 94 -3.51 2.18 3.24
C LEU A 94 -2.82 2.46 1.91
N VAL A 95 -1.50 2.32 1.87
CA VAL A 95 -0.67 2.51 0.68
C VAL A 95 0.18 1.27 0.45
N GLY A 96 0.18 0.74 -0.77
CA GLY A 96 1.10 -0.32 -1.21
C GLY A 96 1.92 0.14 -2.42
N GLU A 97 3.24 0.05 -2.33
CA GLU A 97 4.15 0.36 -3.45
C GLU A 97 4.69 -0.93 -4.09
N ARG A 98 4.63 -1.01 -5.42
CA ARG A 98 5.23 -2.09 -6.23
C ARG A 98 4.88 -3.48 -5.68
N SER A 99 5.87 -4.26 -5.26
CA SER A 99 5.67 -5.62 -4.76
C SER A 99 4.86 -5.69 -3.46
N ALA A 100 4.74 -4.60 -2.71
CA ALA A 100 3.85 -4.53 -1.54
C ALA A 100 2.38 -4.25 -1.90
N GLY A 101 2.08 -3.95 -3.18
CA GLY A 101 0.73 -3.71 -3.68
C GLY A 101 -0.25 -4.87 -3.47
N PRO A 102 0.08 -6.10 -3.90
CA PRO A 102 -0.81 -7.25 -3.75
C PRO A 102 -1.21 -7.53 -2.29
N ILE A 103 -0.27 -7.44 -1.35
CA ILE A 103 -0.59 -7.63 0.07
C ILE A 103 -1.38 -6.46 0.66
N ALA A 104 -1.15 -5.22 0.18
CA ALA A 104 -1.97 -4.07 0.57
C ALA A 104 -3.43 -4.24 0.13
N ILE A 105 -3.65 -4.72 -1.09
CA ILE A 105 -4.99 -5.06 -1.61
C ILE A 105 -5.63 -6.15 -0.74
N HIS A 106 -4.89 -7.21 -0.43
CA HIS A 106 -5.40 -8.30 0.40
C HIS A 106 -5.76 -7.82 1.81
N LEU A 107 -4.91 -6.99 2.41
CA LEU A 107 -5.19 -6.38 3.71
C LEU A 107 -6.43 -5.49 3.65
N ALA A 108 -6.59 -4.67 2.61
CA ALA A 108 -7.79 -3.84 2.44
C ALA A 108 -9.08 -4.68 2.34
N ALA A 109 -9.06 -5.76 1.58
CA ALA A 109 -10.20 -6.67 1.44
C ALA A 109 -10.57 -7.33 2.79
N VAL A 110 -9.59 -7.87 3.51
CA VAL A 110 -9.83 -8.56 4.79
C VAL A 110 -10.23 -7.61 5.92
N MET A 111 -9.66 -6.41 5.94
CA MET A 111 -9.94 -5.41 6.97
C MET A 111 -11.26 -4.65 6.72
N GLY A 112 -11.85 -4.82 5.53
CA GLY A 112 -13.12 -4.21 5.15
C GLY A 112 -13.12 -2.71 5.40
N SER A 113 -14.15 -2.20 6.09
CA SER A 113 -14.32 -0.77 6.35
C SER A 113 -13.27 -0.14 7.28
N MET A 114 -12.41 -0.94 7.92
CA MET A 114 -11.28 -0.38 8.67
C MET A 114 -10.25 0.27 7.72
N VAL A 115 -10.14 -0.21 6.48
CA VAL A 115 -9.41 0.46 5.40
C VAL A 115 -10.44 1.14 4.51
N ASP A 116 -10.63 2.45 4.69
CA ASP A 116 -11.61 3.23 3.92
C ASP A 116 -11.01 3.87 2.66
N ARG A 117 -9.68 3.99 2.61
CA ARG A 117 -8.92 4.49 1.46
C ARG A 117 -7.74 3.59 1.16
N LEU A 118 -7.59 3.21 -0.10
CA LEU A 118 -6.44 2.44 -0.60
C LEU A 118 -5.73 3.25 -1.70
N ALA A 119 -4.41 3.24 -1.70
CA ALA A 119 -3.60 3.67 -2.82
C ALA A 119 -2.61 2.57 -3.21
N ILE A 120 -2.56 2.20 -4.48
CA ILE A 120 -1.53 1.32 -5.03
C ILE A 120 -0.68 2.06 -6.05
N VAL A 121 0.64 2.00 -5.90
CA VAL A 121 1.59 2.79 -6.71
C VAL A 121 2.58 1.87 -7.41
N GLY A 122 2.58 1.89 -8.74
CA GLY A 122 3.50 1.12 -9.58
C GLY A 122 3.34 -0.39 -9.41
N VAL A 123 2.11 -0.88 -9.26
CA VAL A 123 1.81 -2.30 -9.01
C VAL A 123 1.47 -3.00 -10.32
N GLU A 124 2.24 -4.03 -10.67
CA GLU A 124 1.99 -4.87 -11.84
C GLU A 124 0.76 -5.75 -11.63
N SER A 125 -0.05 -5.89 -12.67
CA SER A 125 -1.14 -6.85 -12.67
C SER A 125 -0.59 -8.27 -12.76
N PRO A 126 -1.30 -9.30 -12.22
CA PRO A 126 -0.83 -10.67 -12.34
C PRO A 126 -0.61 -11.06 -13.81
N SER A 127 0.53 -11.66 -14.12
CA SER A 127 0.94 -11.94 -15.50
C SER A 127 0.28 -13.21 -16.07
N ASP A 128 -0.02 -14.20 -15.23
CA ASP A 128 -0.58 -15.48 -15.66
C ASP A 128 -2.09 -15.61 -15.35
N PRO A 129 -2.84 -16.42 -16.15
CA PRO A 129 -4.29 -16.57 -15.97
C PRO A 129 -4.72 -17.12 -14.61
N LEU A 130 -3.95 -18.06 -14.04
CA LEU A 130 -4.32 -18.69 -12.78
C LEU A 130 -4.24 -17.68 -11.63
N SER A 131 -3.18 -16.89 -11.57
CA SER A 131 -3.06 -15.80 -10.61
C SER A 131 -4.19 -14.78 -10.80
N ARG A 132 -4.55 -14.42 -12.04
CA ARG A 132 -5.69 -13.50 -12.27
C ARG A 132 -7.01 -14.05 -11.72
N ASP A 133 -7.28 -15.33 -11.91
CA ASP A 133 -8.50 -15.98 -11.44
C ASP A 133 -8.54 -16.05 -9.91
N LEU A 134 -7.40 -16.29 -9.26
CA LEU A 134 -7.30 -16.30 -7.80
C LEU A 134 -7.44 -14.90 -7.18
N HIS A 135 -6.94 -13.87 -7.84
CA HIS A 135 -7.02 -12.49 -7.35
C HIS A 135 -8.38 -11.83 -7.59
N THR A 136 -9.15 -12.27 -8.59
CA THR A 136 -10.41 -11.59 -8.95
C THR A 136 -11.44 -11.57 -7.80
N PRO A 137 -11.75 -12.68 -7.11
CA PRO A 137 -12.68 -12.66 -5.98
C PRO A 137 -12.23 -11.74 -4.83
N LEU A 138 -10.92 -11.66 -4.60
CA LEU A 138 -10.35 -10.79 -3.56
C LEU A 138 -10.61 -9.30 -3.85
N LEU A 139 -10.59 -8.91 -5.13
CA LEU A 139 -10.82 -7.52 -5.53
C LEU A 139 -12.29 -7.10 -5.34
N ASP A 140 -13.23 -8.04 -5.42
CA ASP A 140 -14.67 -7.78 -5.18
C ASP A 140 -14.95 -7.41 -3.70
N ASP A 141 -14.09 -7.88 -2.80
CA ASP A 141 -14.17 -7.64 -1.36
C ASP A 141 -13.52 -6.32 -0.92
N VAL A 142 -12.80 -5.63 -1.83
CA VAL A 142 -12.23 -4.31 -1.54
C VAL A 142 -13.34 -3.26 -1.54
N VAL A 143 -13.67 -2.78 -0.34
CA VAL A 143 -14.67 -1.71 -0.13
C VAL A 143 -14.07 -0.30 -0.07
N ALA A 144 -12.74 -0.21 -0.01
CA ALA A 144 -12.01 1.06 0.08
C ALA A 144 -12.11 1.85 -1.23
N ASP A 145 -12.26 3.17 -1.13
CA ASP A 145 -12.08 4.06 -2.29
C ASP A 145 -10.59 4.05 -2.69
N THR A 146 -10.33 3.62 -3.92
CA THR A 146 -9.00 3.17 -4.36
C THR A 146 -8.40 4.10 -5.40
N LEU A 147 -7.20 4.60 -5.13
CA LEU A 147 -6.35 5.27 -6.11
C LEU A 147 -5.33 4.29 -6.67
N ILE A 148 -5.24 4.22 -7.99
CA ILE A 148 -4.27 3.41 -8.71
C ILE A 148 -3.35 4.36 -9.46
N VAL A 149 -2.06 4.32 -9.16
CA VAL A 149 -1.06 5.17 -9.80
C VAL A 149 -0.08 4.30 -10.57
N VAL A 150 0.01 4.51 -11.88
CA VAL A 150 0.93 3.81 -12.78
C VAL A 150 1.58 4.80 -13.75
N GLY A 151 2.54 4.35 -14.54
CA GLY A 151 3.17 5.16 -15.57
C GLY A 151 4.66 5.39 -15.33
N GLY A 152 5.18 6.41 -16.01
CA GLY A 152 6.61 6.51 -16.30
C GLY A 152 7.13 5.32 -17.09
N ASP A 153 8.45 5.13 -17.05
CA ASP A 153 9.16 4.01 -17.68
C ASP A 153 9.25 2.78 -16.75
N GLY A 154 8.42 2.74 -15.69
CA GLY A 154 8.40 1.66 -14.71
C GLY A 154 7.80 0.35 -15.22
N PRO A 155 7.95 -0.75 -14.47
CA PRO A 155 7.45 -2.06 -14.89
C PRO A 155 5.92 -2.13 -14.96
N ALA A 156 5.22 -1.37 -14.10
CA ALA A 156 3.77 -1.26 -14.12
C ALA A 156 3.30 -0.13 -15.05
N GLY A 157 2.64 -0.52 -16.15
CA GLY A 157 2.11 0.41 -17.15
C GLY A 157 0.61 0.66 -17.01
N VAL A 158 0.05 1.41 -17.97
CA VAL A 158 -1.39 1.72 -18.03
C VAL A 158 -2.26 0.47 -18.02
N HIS A 159 -1.82 -0.59 -18.71
CA HIS A 159 -2.55 -1.86 -18.80
C HIS A 159 -2.72 -2.56 -17.44
N ASP A 160 -1.73 -2.43 -16.55
CA ASP A 160 -1.79 -2.95 -15.19
C ASP A 160 -2.81 -2.17 -14.37
N GLY A 161 -2.76 -0.84 -14.45
CA GLY A 161 -3.70 0.03 -13.76
C GLY A 161 -5.15 -0.21 -14.20
N GLU A 162 -5.39 -0.37 -15.50
CA GLU A 162 -6.70 -0.73 -16.04
C GLU A 162 -7.20 -2.11 -15.60
N TRP A 163 -6.28 -3.06 -15.34
CA TRP A 163 -6.66 -4.38 -14.87
C TRP A 163 -7.32 -4.31 -13.49
N TYR A 164 -6.74 -3.53 -12.57
CA TYR A 164 -7.30 -3.26 -11.25
C TYR A 164 -8.55 -2.38 -11.31
N ALA A 165 -8.50 -1.27 -12.07
CA ALA A 165 -9.61 -0.31 -12.14
C ALA A 165 -10.92 -0.91 -12.66
N ARG A 166 -10.84 -1.95 -13.51
CA ARG A 166 -12.03 -2.68 -14.00
C ARG A 166 -12.65 -3.64 -12.97
N ARG A 167 -11.96 -3.95 -11.88
CA ARG A 167 -12.34 -5.00 -10.93
C ARG A 167 -12.63 -4.46 -9.53
N ILE A 168 -11.93 -3.40 -9.11
CA ILE A 168 -12.21 -2.73 -7.85
C ILE A 168 -13.37 -1.74 -8.09
N ARG A 169 -14.44 -1.85 -7.27
CA ARG A 169 -15.71 -1.15 -7.49
C ARG A 169 -15.55 0.38 -7.53
N GLU A 170 -14.83 0.92 -6.54
CA GLU A 170 -14.59 2.36 -6.39
C GLU A 170 -13.10 2.62 -6.63
N ALA A 171 -12.70 2.66 -7.90
CA ALA A 171 -11.30 2.84 -8.28
C ALA A 171 -11.12 4.00 -9.27
N ARG A 172 -10.09 4.82 -9.01
CA ARG A 172 -9.62 5.87 -9.90
C ARG A 172 -8.20 5.55 -10.36
N LEU A 173 -7.99 5.56 -11.68
CA LEU A 173 -6.69 5.43 -12.29
C LEU A 173 -6.07 6.80 -12.55
N GLU A 174 -4.83 6.98 -12.10
CA GLU A 174 -3.96 8.12 -12.39
C GLU A 174 -2.73 7.60 -13.14
N VAL A 175 -2.47 8.15 -14.33
CA VAL A 175 -1.34 7.79 -15.18
C VAL A 175 -0.38 8.96 -15.18
N ILE A 176 0.85 8.71 -14.73
CA ILE A 176 1.91 9.71 -14.72
C ILE A 176 2.74 9.59 -15.99
N ASP A 177 2.93 10.71 -16.69
CA ASP A 177 3.84 10.75 -17.84
C ASP A 177 5.29 10.65 -17.37
N GLY A 178 6.14 9.94 -18.11
CA GLY A 178 7.57 9.84 -17.81
C GLY A 178 8.27 11.19 -17.86
N ASP A 179 7.83 12.08 -18.75
CA ASP A 179 8.38 13.43 -18.87
C ASP A 179 8.06 14.33 -17.65
N ASP A 180 7.04 13.97 -16.87
CA ASP A 180 6.64 14.68 -15.65
C ASP A 180 7.37 14.16 -14.39
N LEU A 181 8.20 13.11 -14.52
CA LEU A 181 8.93 12.49 -13.42
C LEU A 181 10.37 12.97 -13.34
N ASP A 182 10.70 13.67 -12.26
CA ASP A 182 12.09 13.96 -11.89
C ASP A 182 12.72 12.77 -11.13
N THR A 183 12.72 11.59 -11.75
CA THR A 183 13.31 10.37 -11.18
C THR A 183 14.43 9.82 -12.07
N ILE A 184 15.48 9.28 -11.44
CA ILE A 184 16.72 8.86 -12.14
C ILE A 184 16.46 7.84 -13.25
N ASN A 185 15.42 7.01 -13.10
CA ASN A 185 15.09 5.94 -14.05
C ASN A 185 13.78 6.18 -14.80
N GLY A 186 13.14 7.35 -14.66
CA GLY A 186 11.81 7.62 -15.24
C GLY A 186 10.67 6.78 -14.65
N HIS A 187 10.94 5.96 -13.62
CA HIS A 187 9.91 5.14 -12.98
C HIS A 187 9.06 5.98 -12.05
N VAL A 188 7.76 5.68 -11.97
CA VAL A 188 6.93 6.21 -10.89
C VAL A 188 7.49 5.75 -9.54
N THR A 189 7.64 6.70 -8.62
CA THR A 189 8.10 6.44 -7.24
C THR A 189 7.07 7.00 -6.28
N LEU A 190 6.93 6.37 -5.10
CA LEU A 190 5.99 6.88 -4.10
C LEU A 190 6.26 8.34 -3.73
N SER A 191 7.53 8.75 -3.63
CA SER A 191 7.94 10.14 -3.37
C SER A 191 7.41 11.13 -4.41
N ALA A 192 7.49 10.79 -5.70
CA ALA A 192 7.06 11.68 -6.79
C ALA A 192 5.54 11.94 -6.77
N VAL A 193 4.75 10.96 -6.32
CA VAL A 193 3.28 11.05 -6.31
C VAL A 193 2.70 11.23 -4.90
N TRP A 194 3.56 11.49 -3.91
CA TRP A 194 3.18 11.44 -2.50
C TRP A 194 2.08 12.42 -2.13
N GLY A 195 2.06 13.60 -2.78
CA GLY A 195 1.01 14.60 -2.59
C GLY A 195 -0.37 14.12 -3.02
N SER A 196 -0.48 13.54 -4.23
CA SER A 196 -1.74 12.95 -4.73
C SER A 196 -2.19 11.78 -3.86
N VAL A 197 -1.23 10.92 -3.47
CA VAL A 197 -1.50 9.78 -2.58
C VAL A 197 -2.05 10.26 -1.24
N LEU A 198 -1.40 11.22 -0.56
CA LEU A 198 -1.88 11.73 0.73
C LEU A 198 -3.22 12.45 0.63
N ALA A 199 -3.45 13.25 -0.41
CA ALA A 199 -4.75 13.88 -0.65
C ALA A 199 -5.88 12.85 -0.80
N HIS A 200 -5.58 11.67 -1.36
CA HIS A 200 -6.53 10.56 -1.47
C HIS A 200 -6.70 9.76 -0.18
N VAL A 201 -5.60 9.32 0.45
CA VAL A 201 -5.65 8.40 1.60
C VAL A 201 -5.89 9.11 2.94
N ALA A 202 -5.78 10.43 2.97
CA ALA A 202 -6.06 11.26 4.14
C ALA A 202 -6.88 12.50 3.77
N PRO A 203 -8.10 12.31 3.23
CA PRO A 203 -8.90 13.44 2.73
C PRO A 203 -9.23 14.41 3.88
N GLY A 204 -9.01 15.70 3.64
CA GLY A 204 -9.26 16.75 4.63
C GLY A 204 -8.18 16.90 5.71
N ALA A 205 -7.09 16.13 5.65
CA ALA A 205 -5.95 16.29 6.55
C ALA A 205 -4.96 17.38 6.09
N GLU A 206 -5.16 18.01 4.93
CA GLU A 206 -4.34 19.12 4.47
C GLU A 206 -4.35 20.29 5.47
N ARG A 207 -3.17 20.79 5.80
CA ARG A 207 -3.00 21.96 6.66
C ARG A 207 -3.16 23.22 5.82
N ARG A 208 -4.06 24.09 6.27
CA ARG A 208 -4.28 25.43 5.71
C ARG A 208 -3.26 26.43 6.21
#